data_AF-A0A7Y2F198-F1
#
_entry.id   AF-A0A7Y2F198-F1
#
_cell.length_a   1.000
_cell.length_b   1.000
_cell.length_c   1.000
_cell.angle_alpha   90.00
_cell.angle_beta   90.00
_cell.angle_gamma   90.00
#
_symmetry.space_group_name_H-M   'P 1'
#
loop_
_entity.id
_entity.type
_entity.pdbx_description
1 polymer ?
#
loop_
_entity_poly.entity_id
_entity_poly.type
_entity_poly.pdbx_seq_one_letter_code
_entity_poly.pdbx_strand_id
1 'polypeptide(L)'
;MRIALLLIIALFLHSCKKGSANIRESTNSDQNKILIPLENPTTVGSHLPRLFSTENEVYLSWVSQNDSSHVLQYSRFKDQEWSAPEKIAEGNDWFINWADFPHIAVNRGDILTSFLQKSADGTYTYDVKLNLFSVEEQSWKRNFILHTDNTQTEHGFVSILPSETSNFFITWLDGRNTVGTEMGHDSHSEGAMT
;
A
#
# COMPACT_ATOMS: atom_id res chain seq x y z
N MET A 1 34.46 -63.93 -22.21
CA MET A 1 33.44 -64.08 -21.16
C MET A 1 34.04 -63.61 -19.82
N ARG A 2 33.59 -62.45 -19.35
CA ARG A 2 33.50 -62.08 -17.91
C ARG A 2 34.75 -62.01 -17.01
N ILE A 3 35.94 -61.59 -17.46
CA ILE A 3 37.03 -61.23 -16.49
C ILE A 3 37.89 -60.06 -17.01
N ALA A 4 37.27 -58.97 -17.44
CA ALA A 4 37.97 -57.72 -17.76
C ALA A 4 37.26 -56.48 -17.18
N LEU A 5 36.48 -56.71 -16.11
CA LEU A 5 35.64 -55.70 -15.47
C LEU A 5 35.80 -55.80 -13.95
N LEU A 6 37.03 -55.82 -13.43
CA LEU A 6 37.25 -55.94 -11.97
C LEU A 6 38.53 -55.29 -11.43
N LEU A 7 39.30 -54.52 -12.22
CA LEU A 7 40.62 -54.01 -11.77
C LEU A 7 40.90 -52.52 -12.03
N ILE A 8 39.90 -51.71 -12.43
CA ILE A 8 40.08 -50.25 -12.62
C ILE A 8 39.13 -49.41 -11.74
N ILE A 9 38.43 -50.03 -10.79
CA ILE A 9 37.60 -49.30 -9.81
C ILE A 9 38.05 -49.66 -8.39
N ALA A 10 39.35 -49.58 -8.14
CA ALA A 10 39.94 -49.80 -6.81
C ALA A 10 40.92 -48.69 -6.39
N LEU A 11 40.91 -47.54 -7.08
CA LEU A 11 41.91 -46.48 -6.86
C LEU A 11 41.37 -45.04 -6.78
N PHE A 12 40.11 -44.86 -6.37
CA PHE A 12 39.62 -43.55 -5.89
C PHE A 12 38.77 -43.65 -4.62
N LEU A 13 39.15 -44.58 -3.73
CA LEU A 13 38.71 -44.56 -2.32
C LEU A 13 39.66 -43.70 -1.46
N HIS A 14 39.90 -42.44 -1.83
CA HIS A 14 40.53 -41.48 -0.91
C HIS A 14 40.01 -40.06 -1.16
N SER A 15 39.63 -39.41 -0.06
CA SER A 15 39.21 -38.01 0.06
C SER A 15 37.69 -37.72 -0.04
N CYS A 16 36.91 -38.40 0.79
CA CYS A 16 36.02 -37.61 1.65
C CYS A 16 36.91 -36.90 2.67
N LYS A 17 37.42 -35.72 2.31
CA LYS A 17 37.81 -34.74 3.32
C LYS A 17 36.53 -34.50 4.11
N LYS A 18 36.43 -35.09 5.30
CA LYS A 18 35.58 -34.53 6.35
C LYS A 18 36.09 -33.11 6.51
N GLY A 19 35.49 -32.18 5.77
CA GLY A 19 35.48 -30.81 6.18
C GLY A 19 34.90 -30.89 7.56
N SER A 20 35.75 -30.71 8.57
CA SER A 20 35.27 -30.14 9.81
C SER A 20 34.54 -28.89 9.35
N ALA A 21 33.21 -28.98 9.28
CA ALA A 21 32.42 -27.80 9.42
C ALA A 21 32.81 -27.32 10.80
N ASN A 22 33.86 -26.47 10.84
CA ASN A 22 33.98 -25.49 11.88
C ASN A 22 32.63 -24.78 11.78
N ILE A 23 31.70 -25.23 12.62
CA ILE A 23 30.70 -24.36 13.18
C ILE A 23 31.55 -23.25 13.74
N ARG A 24 31.75 -22.21 12.94
CA ARG A 24 32.06 -20.90 13.48
C ARG A 24 30.85 -20.68 14.36
N GLU A 25 30.98 -20.99 15.65
CA GLU A 25 30.23 -20.26 16.66
C GLU A 25 30.39 -18.82 16.22
N SER A 26 29.31 -18.26 15.67
CA SER A 26 29.22 -16.83 15.45
C SER A 26 29.47 -16.29 16.84
N THR A 27 30.70 -15.83 17.10
CA THR A 27 31.01 -15.05 18.29
C THR A 27 29.93 -14.01 18.33
N ASN A 28 29.07 -14.15 19.33
CA ASN A 28 27.92 -13.32 19.56
C ASN A 28 28.52 -11.93 19.80
N SER A 29 28.74 -11.17 18.73
CA SER A 29 29.08 -9.78 18.86
C SER A 29 27.79 -9.18 19.36
N ASP A 30 27.74 -9.01 20.67
CA ASP A 30 26.74 -8.22 21.38
C ASP A 30 26.89 -6.79 20.85
N GLN A 31 26.43 -6.58 19.62
CA GLN A 31 26.22 -5.26 19.07
C GLN A 31 25.09 -4.72 19.93
N ASN A 32 25.44 -3.87 20.90
CA ASN A 32 24.47 -3.08 21.65
C ASN A 32 23.61 -2.32 20.63
N LYS A 33 22.51 -2.93 20.19
CA LYS A 33 21.54 -2.30 19.30
C LYS A 33 20.81 -1.30 20.15
N ILE A 34 21.13 -0.03 19.96
CA ILE A 34 20.39 1.08 20.56
C ILE A 34 19.03 1.13 19.85
N LEU A 35 17.96 0.85 20.59
CA LEU A 35 16.60 1.07 20.13
C LEU A 35 16.26 2.54 20.33
N ILE A 36 16.08 3.27 19.23
CA ILE A 36 15.60 4.65 19.26
C ILE A 36 14.09 4.59 19.04
N PRO A 37 13.27 4.94 20.05
CA PRO A 37 11.83 5.00 19.87
C PRO A 37 11.49 6.11 18.87
N LEU A 38 10.61 5.81 17.91
CA LEU A 38 10.08 6.79 16.99
C LEU A 38 8.75 7.32 17.55
N GLU A 39 8.61 8.63 17.63
CA GLU A 39 7.33 9.24 18.02
C GLU A 39 6.23 8.83 17.04
N ASN A 40 5.02 8.61 17.58
CA ASN A 40 3.85 8.35 16.75
C ASN A 40 3.17 9.69 16.42
N PRO A 41 3.12 10.13 15.16
CA PRO A 41 2.53 11.42 14.78
C PRO A 41 0.99 11.40 14.79
N THR A 42 0.39 10.25 15.08
CA THR A 42 -1.06 10.05 15.04
C THR A 42 -1.70 10.18 16.43
N THR A 43 -3.03 10.29 16.47
CA THR A 43 -3.83 10.37 17.70
C THR A 43 -4.69 9.12 17.90
N VAL A 44 -5.26 8.95 19.09
CA VAL A 44 -6.26 7.90 19.35
C VAL A 44 -7.42 8.00 18.35
N GLY A 45 -7.90 6.87 17.86
CA GLY A 45 -8.93 6.82 16.80
C GLY A 45 -8.37 6.85 15.37
N SER A 46 -7.04 6.91 15.21
CA SER A 46 -6.39 6.77 13.91
C SER A 46 -6.42 5.32 13.43
N HIS A 47 -6.74 5.12 12.15
CA HIS A 47 -6.84 3.84 11.48
C HIS A 47 -6.39 3.97 10.02
N LEU A 48 -6.29 2.82 9.33
CA LEU A 48 -5.93 2.74 7.91
C LEU A 48 -4.61 3.43 7.54
N PRO A 49 -3.50 3.12 8.24
CA PRO A 49 -2.22 3.77 7.98
C PRO A 49 -1.64 3.33 6.63
N ARG A 50 -1.03 4.27 5.91
CA ARG A 50 -0.26 4.00 4.69
C ARG A 50 1.05 4.78 4.70
N LEU A 51 2.14 4.04 4.48
CA LEU A 51 3.48 4.60 4.30
C LEU A 51 3.83 4.73 2.82
N PHE A 52 4.55 5.80 2.50
CA PHE A 52 5.20 6.02 1.20
C PHE A 52 6.58 6.63 1.44
N SER A 53 7.63 6.11 0.80
CA SER A 53 8.99 6.62 0.95
C SER A 53 9.48 7.25 -0.34
N THR A 54 10.12 8.41 -0.22
CA THR A 54 11.03 8.96 -1.24
C THR A 54 12.47 8.60 -0.88
N GLU A 55 13.46 9.10 -1.62
CA GLU A 55 14.88 8.90 -1.25
C GLU A 55 15.23 9.47 0.13
N ASN A 56 14.59 10.58 0.53
CA ASN A 56 15.01 11.36 1.71
C ASN A 56 13.94 11.50 2.79
N GLU A 57 12.69 11.13 2.50
CA GLU A 57 11.54 11.40 3.36
C GLU A 57 10.59 10.20 3.40
N VAL A 58 9.92 9.99 4.52
CA VAL A 58 8.83 9.02 4.64
C VAL A 58 7.54 9.77 4.93
N TYR A 59 6.47 9.42 4.22
CA TYR A 59 5.14 9.98 4.37
C TYR A 59 4.28 8.91 5.03
N LEU A 60 3.66 9.25 6.16
CA LEU A 60 2.63 8.45 6.80
C LEU A 60 1.31 9.17 6.60
N SER A 61 0.34 8.51 5.97
CA SER A 61 -1.05 8.96 5.92
C SER A 61 -1.94 8.03 6.73
N TRP A 62 -3.02 8.56 7.27
CA TRP A 62 -3.98 7.81 8.07
C TRP A 62 -5.34 8.50 8.06
N VAL A 63 -6.37 7.74 8.40
CA VAL A 63 -7.71 8.28 8.67
C VAL A 63 -7.86 8.43 10.17
N SER A 64 -8.24 9.62 10.63
CA SER A 64 -8.77 9.81 11.98
C SER A 64 -10.30 9.90 11.94
N GLN A 65 -10.95 9.50 13.02
CA GLN A 65 -12.39 9.64 13.18
C GLN A 65 -12.67 10.69 14.26
N ASN A 66 -13.56 11.63 13.95
CA ASN A 66 -14.19 12.48 14.94
C ASN A 66 -15.67 12.08 15.11
N ASP A 67 -16.45 12.83 15.88
CA ASP A 67 -17.83 12.45 16.26
C ASP A 67 -18.75 12.13 15.08
N SER A 68 -18.51 12.67 13.87
CA SER A 68 -19.42 12.49 12.73
C SER A 68 -18.74 12.48 11.36
N SER A 69 -17.42 12.63 11.27
CA SER A 69 -16.67 12.60 10.02
C SER A 69 -15.34 11.85 10.14
N HIS A 70 -14.85 11.42 8.98
CA HIS A 70 -13.53 10.86 8.79
C HIS A 70 -12.62 11.92 8.19
N VAL A 71 -11.37 11.95 8.63
CA VAL A 71 -10.36 12.91 8.20
C VAL A 71 -9.14 12.17 7.70
N LEU A 72 -8.80 12.36 6.42
CA LEU A 72 -7.54 11.90 5.85
C LEU A 72 -6.49 12.97 6.10
N GLN A 73 -5.40 12.57 6.71
CA GLN A 73 -4.29 13.44 7.07
C GLN A 73 -2.96 12.70 6.86
N TYR A 74 -1.88 13.45 6.81
CA TYR A 74 -0.54 12.89 6.68
C TYR A 74 0.50 13.67 7.48
N SER A 75 1.63 13.03 7.74
CA SER A 75 2.83 13.65 8.30
C SER A 75 4.06 13.15 7.54
N ARG A 76 5.09 14.00 7.49
CA ARG A 76 6.37 13.72 6.83
C ARG A 76 7.43 13.47 7.89
N PHE A 77 8.15 12.37 7.76
CA PHE A 77 9.32 12.06 8.55
C PHE A 77 10.58 12.44 7.78
N LYS A 78 11.39 13.31 8.39
CA LYS A 78 12.67 13.77 7.85
C LYS A 78 13.57 14.16 9.03
N ASP A 79 14.86 13.92 8.90
CA ASP A 79 15.85 14.34 9.91
C ASP A 79 15.53 13.83 11.33
N GLN A 80 14.97 12.61 11.43
CA GLN A 80 14.53 11.94 12.66
C GLN A 80 13.30 12.54 13.35
N GLU A 81 12.56 13.42 12.68
CA GLU A 81 11.38 14.07 13.23
C GLU A 81 10.18 13.96 12.29
N TRP A 82 8.98 13.83 12.88
CA TRP A 82 7.73 13.96 12.15
C TRP A 82 7.31 15.43 12.10
N SER A 83 6.82 15.86 10.94
CA SER A 83 6.14 17.16 10.82
C SER A 83 4.80 17.14 11.55
N ALA A 84 4.26 18.33 11.86
CA ALA A 84 2.87 18.43 12.28
C ALA A 84 1.95 17.77 11.24
N PRO A 85 0.90 17.02 11.65
CA PRO A 85 -0.05 16.43 10.72
C PRO A 85 -0.78 17.50 9.90
N GLU A 86 -0.88 17.28 8.58
CA GLU A 86 -1.64 18.14 7.67
C GLU A 86 -2.91 17.42 7.21
N LYS A 87 -4.04 18.12 7.28
CA LYS A 87 -5.34 17.63 6.81
C LYS A 87 -5.42 17.70 5.28
N ILE A 88 -5.74 16.57 4.65
CA ILE A 88 -5.93 16.46 3.21
C ILE A 88 -7.40 16.65 2.85
N ALA A 89 -8.28 15.83 3.43
CA ALA A 89 -9.71 15.80 3.14
C ALA A 89 -10.51 15.36 4.38
N GLU A 90 -11.80 15.70 4.39
CA GLU A 90 -12.74 15.37 5.47
C GLU A 90 -14.14 15.16 4.88
N GLY A 91 -14.88 14.18 5.41
CA GLY A 91 -16.26 13.93 5.01
C GLY A 91 -16.96 12.92 5.92
N ASN A 92 -18.30 12.90 5.87
CA ASN A 92 -19.16 12.02 6.67
C ASN A 92 -19.80 10.89 5.83
N ASP A 93 -19.48 10.85 4.54
CA ASP A 93 -20.02 9.95 3.53
C ASP A 93 -18.94 9.02 2.96
N TRP A 94 -17.91 8.73 3.75
CA TRP A 94 -16.80 7.89 3.30
C TRP A 94 -17.16 6.42 3.37
N PHE A 95 -16.66 5.65 2.40
CA PHE A 95 -16.68 4.19 2.51
C PHE A 95 -15.43 3.73 3.27
N ILE A 96 -15.59 3.44 4.56
CA ILE A 96 -14.52 2.94 5.42
C ILE A 96 -14.59 1.42 5.47
N ASN A 97 -13.57 0.74 4.96
CA ASN A 97 -13.44 -0.71 5.05
C ASN A 97 -12.01 -1.13 5.43
N TRP A 98 -11.82 -2.41 5.72
CA TRP A 98 -10.54 -3.01 6.10
C TRP A 98 -9.72 -3.53 4.91
N ALA A 99 -10.29 -3.51 3.71
CA ALA A 99 -9.69 -4.12 2.52
C ALA A 99 -9.18 -3.11 1.48
N ASP A 100 -9.73 -1.89 1.46
CA ASP A 100 -9.44 -0.87 0.45
C ASP A 100 -9.40 0.52 1.10
N PHE A 101 -8.21 0.90 1.53
CA PHE A 101 -7.98 2.08 2.35
C PHE A 101 -7.25 3.17 1.58
N PRO A 102 -7.26 4.43 2.07
CA PRO A 102 -6.61 5.55 1.38
C PRO A 102 -5.14 5.29 0.97
N HIS A 103 -4.78 5.80 -0.21
CA HIS A 103 -3.40 5.77 -0.71
C HIS A 103 -2.77 7.17 -0.66
N ILE A 104 -1.44 7.18 -0.56
CA ILE A 104 -0.60 8.36 -0.74
C ILE A 104 0.60 7.99 -1.62
N ALA A 105 0.94 8.86 -2.56
CA ALA A 105 2.16 8.81 -3.34
C ALA A 105 2.74 10.21 -3.51
N VAL A 106 4.06 10.29 -3.58
CA VAL A 106 4.80 11.56 -3.71
C VAL A 106 5.74 11.50 -4.90
N ASN A 107 5.75 12.55 -5.71
CA ASN A 107 6.64 12.68 -6.86
C ASN A 107 7.19 14.11 -6.96
N ARG A 108 8.49 14.30 -6.76
CA ARG A 108 9.14 15.64 -6.77
C ARG A 108 8.45 16.67 -5.85
N GLY A 109 7.84 16.20 -4.77
CA GLY A 109 7.13 17.02 -3.79
C GLY A 109 5.64 17.19 -4.06
N ASP A 110 5.15 16.89 -5.28
CA ASP A 110 3.72 16.78 -5.52
C ASP A 110 3.17 15.57 -4.78
N ILE A 111 1.97 15.68 -4.21
CA ILE A 111 1.35 14.63 -3.41
C ILE A 111 0.02 14.27 -4.03
N LEU A 112 -0.15 13.00 -4.40
CA LEU A 112 -1.42 12.45 -4.84
C LEU A 112 -1.94 11.47 -3.80
N THR A 113 -3.20 11.64 -3.43
CA THR A 113 -3.89 10.75 -2.49
C THR A 113 -5.20 10.26 -3.08
N SER A 114 -5.66 9.09 -2.63
CA SER A 114 -7.00 8.59 -2.90
C SER A 114 -7.75 8.25 -1.60
N PHE A 115 -9.07 8.35 -1.63
CA PHE A 115 -9.97 7.78 -0.63
C PHE A 115 -11.29 7.37 -1.30
N LEU A 116 -12.13 6.64 -0.58
CA LEU A 116 -13.42 6.14 -1.09
C LEU A 116 -14.58 6.93 -0.49
N GLN A 117 -15.49 7.39 -1.35
CA GLN A 117 -16.68 8.12 -0.96
C GLN A 117 -17.92 7.36 -1.44
N LYS A 118 -18.88 7.11 -0.55
CA LYS A 118 -20.19 6.55 -0.93
C LYS A 118 -20.85 7.44 -1.97
N SER A 119 -21.33 6.84 -3.04
CA SER A 119 -22.05 7.55 -4.12
C SER A 119 -23.55 7.23 -4.16
N ALA A 120 -24.00 6.24 -3.38
CA ALA A 120 -25.41 5.91 -3.12
C ALA A 120 -25.56 5.04 -1.85
N ASP A 121 -26.79 4.63 -1.54
CA ASP A 121 -27.14 3.83 -0.36
C ASP A 121 -26.68 2.35 -0.45
N GLY A 122 -26.26 1.91 -1.64
CA GLY A 122 -25.79 0.53 -1.87
C GLY A 122 -24.55 0.17 -1.05
N THR A 123 -24.46 -1.10 -0.63
CA THR A 123 -23.33 -1.60 0.18
C THR A 123 -21.98 -1.35 -0.49
N TYR A 124 -21.89 -1.58 -1.80
CA TYR A 124 -20.66 -1.42 -2.60
C TYR A 124 -20.86 -0.40 -3.73
N THR A 125 -21.44 0.75 -3.37
CA THR A 125 -21.59 1.88 -4.27
C THR A 125 -20.76 3.06 -3.77
N TYR A 126 -19.56 3.20 -4.33
CA TYR A 126 -18.62 4.24 -3.96
C TYR A 126 -17.68 4.61 -5.09
N ASP A 127 -17.25 5.86 -5.06
CA ASP A 127 -16.31 6.45 -6.01
C ASP A 127 -14.92 6.55 -5.41
N VAL A 128 -13.91 6.50 -6.29
CA VAL A 128 -12.55 6.87 -5.92
C VAL A 128 -12.39 8.38 -6.05
N LYS A 129 -12.15 9.04 -4.92
CA LYS A 129 -11.83 10.48 -4.84
C LYS A 129 -10.34 10.67 -4.76
N LEU A 130 -9.83 11.66 -5.48
CA LEU A 130 -8.43 12.05 -5.51
C LEU A 130 -8.23 13.45 -4.91
N ASN A 131 -7.06 13.64 -4.29
CA ASN A 131 -6.55 14.96 -3.93
C ASN A 131 -5.10 15.10 -4.40
N LEU A 132 -4.79 16.21 -5.06
CA LEU A 132 -3.47 16.54 -5.59
C LEU A 132 -2.97 17.83 -4.95
N PHE A 133 -1.83 17.77 -4.27
CA PHE A 133 -1.02 18.94 -3.95
C PHE A 133 0.00 19.16 -5.05
N SER A 134 0.08 20.40 -5.55
CA SER A 134 1.11 20.83 -6.49
C SER A 134 2.11 21.75 -5.78
N VAL A 135 3.40 21.45 -5.91
CA VAL A 135 4.49 22.32 -5.44
C VAL A 135 4.56 23.60 -6.27
N GLU A 136 4.30 23.50 -7.58
CA GLU A 136 4.31 24.65 -8.50
C GLU A 136 3.23 25.66 -8.13
N GLU A 137 2.00 25.18 -7.88
CA GLU A 137 0.87 26.04 -7.52
C GLU A 137 0.81 26.34 -6.01
N GLN A 138 1.58 25.63 -5.19
CA GLN A 138 1.52 25.64 -3.73
C GLN A 138 0.09 25.46 -3.19
N SER A 139 -0.70 24.63 -3.88
CA SER A 139 -2.13 24.51 -3.60
C SER A 139 -2.63 23.07 -3.79
N TRP A 140 -3.79 22.81 -3.21
CA TRP A 140 -4.46 21.52 -3.27
C TRP A 140 -5.67 21.59 -4.20
N LYS A 141 -5.74 20.69 -5.18
CA LYS A 141 -6.98 20.30 -5.86
C LYS A 141 -7.58 19.10 -5.14
N ARG A 142 -8.75 19.25 -4.54
CA ARG A 142 -9.37 18.23 -3.67
C ARG A 142 -10.62 17.61 -4.27
N ASN A 143 -10.93 16.39 -3.81
CA ASN A 143 -12.20 15.70 -3.99
C ASN A 143 -12.67 15.56 -5.45
N PHE A 144 -11.75 15.38 -6.40
CA PHE A 144 -12.12 15.09 -7.79
C PHE A 144 -12.21 13.58 -8.03
N ILE A 145 -13.13 13.15 -8.89
CA ILE A 145 -13.40 11.72 -9.14
C ILE A 145 -12.37 11.18 -10.13
N LEU A 146 -11.89 9.95 -9.91
CA LEU A 146 -10.91 9.26 -10.77
C LEU A 146 -11.52 8.77 -12.09
N HIS A 147 -12.76 8.28 -12.06
CA HIS A 147 -13.47 7.66 -13.18
C HIS A 147 -14.58 8.58 -13.74
N THR A 148 -15.13 8.22 -14.90
CA THR A 148 -16.07 9.08 -15.67
C THR A 148 -17.31 8.36 -16.19
N ASP A 149 -17.49 7.08 -15.88
CA ASP A 149 -18.68 6.32 -16.32
C ASP A 149 -19.98 6.73 -15.62
N ASN A 150 -19.88 7.41 -14.47
CA ASN A 150 -21.00 7.85 -13.62
C ASN A 150 -21.92 6.71 -13.17
N THR A 151 -21.39 5.49 -13.05
CA THR A 151 -22.15 4.32 -12.60
C THR A 151 -22.16 4.24 -11.08
N GLN A 152 -23.31 3.83 -10.52
CA GLN A 152 -23.50 3.63 -9.07
C GLN A 152 -23.00 2.23 -8.65
N THR A 153 -21.74 1.94 -8.95
CA THR A 153 -21.10 0.64 -8.71
C THR A 153 -19.81 0.80 -7.90
N GLU A 154 -19.14 -0.32 -7.65
CA GLU A 154 -17.88 -0.35 -6.93
C GLU A 154 -16.74 0.20 -7.81
N HIS A 155 -15.97 1.16 -7.28
CA HIS A 155 -14.70 1.60 -7.87
C HIS A 155 -13.66 1.70 -6.76
N GLY A 156 -12.60 0.90 -6.84
CA GLY A 156 -11.69 0.76 -5.71
C GLY A 156 -10.40 0.02 -6.03
N PHE A 157 -9.73 -0.45 -5.00
CA PHE A 157 -8.47 -1.16 -5.02
C PHE A 157 -7.40 -0.40 -5.80
N VAL A 158 -7.28 0.89 -5.45
CA VAL A 158 -6.42 1.84 -6.14
C VAL A 158 -4.95 1.47 -5.92
N SER A 159 -4.11 1.67 -6.92
CA SER A 159 -2.66 1.75 -6.76
C SER A 159 -2.15 3.01 -7.43
N ILE A 160 -1.18 3.68 -6.80
CA ILE A 160 -0.60 4.93 -7.29
C ILE A 160 0.92 4.77 -7.30
N LEU A 161 1.53 5.00 -8.45
CA LEU A 161 2.98 4.95 -8.64
C LEU A 161 3.47 6.28 -9.22
N PRO A 162 4.56 6.87 -8.69
CA PRO A 162 5.20 8.00 -9.34
C PRO A 162 5.84 7.57 -10.68
N SER A 163 5.78 8.42 -11.70
CA SER A 163 6.50 8.20 -12.96
C SER A 163 7.90 8.81 -12.94
N GLU A 164 8.70 8.55 -13.99
CA GLU A 164 9.99 9.22 -14.21
C GLU A 164 9.88 10.72 -14.50
N THR A 165 8.68 11.23 -14.76
CA THR A 165 8.34 12.67 -14.87
C THR A 165 7.59 13.12 -13.61
N SER A 166 7.02 14.33 -13.55
CA SER A 166 6.19 14.77 -12.41
C SER A 166 4.75 14.20 -12.45
N ASN A 167 4.54 13.05 -13.10
CA ASN A 167 3.21 12.44 -13.24
C ASN A 167 3.02 11.27 -12.27
N PHE A 168 1.78 10.80 -12.17
CA PHE A 168 1.43 9.59 -11.44
C PHE A 168 0.75 8.59 -12.39
N PHE A 169 1.08 7.31 -12.24
CA PHE A 169 0.31 6.21 -12.79
C PHE A 169 -0.68 5.73 -11.74
N ILE A 170 -1.95 5.63 -12.13
CA ILE A 170 -3.04 5.20 -11.25
C ILE A 170 -3.75 4.03 -11.93
N THR A 171 -3.95 2.96 -11.17
CA THR A 171 -4.76 1.80 -11.59
C THR A 171 -5.81 1.53 -10.51
N TRP A 172 -7.00 1.09 -10.91
CA TRP A 172 -8.10 0.73 -10.00
C TRP A 172 -8.87 -0.44 -10.61
N LEU A 173 -9.71 -1.08 -9.81
CA LEU A 173 -10.69 -2.06 -10.27
C LEU A 173 -12.00 -1.35 -10.58
N ASP A 174 -12.49 -1.55 -11.80
CA ASP A 174 -13.69 -0.92 -12.33
C ASP A 174 -14.90 -1.86 -12.26
N GLY A 175 -15.87 -1.51 -11.44
CA GLY A 175 -17.05 -2.32 -11.18
C GLY A 175 -18.27 -1.98 -12.02
N ARG A 176 -18.16 -1.20 -13.10
CA ARG A 176 -19.33 -0.80 -13.90
C ARG A 176 -20.17 -1.97 -14.42
N ASN A 177 -19.59 -3.17 -14.51
CA ASN A 177 -20.25 -4.40 -14.97
C ASN A 177 -20.72 -5.32 -13.82
N THR A 178 -20.64 -4.89 -12.56
CA THR A 178 -21.07 -5.67 -11.39
C THR A 178 -22.58 -5.68 -11.18
N VAL A 179 -23.29 -4.69 -11.71
CA VAL A 179 -24.73 -4.54 -11.59
C VAL A 179 -25.36 -4.85 -12.94
N GLY A 180 -25.86 -6.10 -13.13
CA GLY A 180 -26.38 -6.50 -14.45
C GLY A 180 -26.68 -7.98 -14.69
N THR A 181 -27.36 -8.67 -13.77
CA THR A 181 -28.19 -9.88 -14.04
C THR A 181 -29.28 -10.03 -12.96
N GLU A 182 -30.50 -9.52 -13.19
CA GLU A 182 -31.68 -9.92 -12.40
C GLU A 182 -32.05 -11.36 -12.78
N MET A 183 -32.29 -12.32 -11.88
CA MET A 183 -33.38 -12.40 -10.90
C MET A 183 -33.07 -13.49 -9.85
N GLY A 184 -33.21 -13.17 -8.55
CA GLY A 184 -33.26 -14.17 -7.48
C GLY A 184 -32.63 -13.68 -6.18
N HIS A 185 -33.39 -13.70 -5.09
CA HIS A 185 -33.02 -13.18 -3.76
C HIS A 185 -31.84 -13.88 -3.05
N ASP A 186 -30.96 -14.57 -3.77
CA ASP A 186 -29.82 -15.32 -3.23
C ASP A 186 -28.55 -15.27 -4.11
N SER A 187 -28.48 -14.42 -5.15
CA SER A 187 -27.29 -14.37 -6.02
C SER A 187 -26.24 -13.33 -5.56
N HIS A 188 -25.05 -13.82 -5.25
CA HIS A 188 -23.85 -12.98 -5.15
C HIS A 188 -23.60 -12.31 -6.52
N SER A 189 -23.26 -11.02 -6.50
CA SER A 189 -22.86 -10.24 -7.68
C SER A 189 -21.89 -11.03 -8.58
N GLU A 190 -22.35 -11.51 -9.73
CA GLU A 190 -21.55 -12.30 -10.68
C GLU A 190 -20.81 -11.44 -11.73
N GLY A 191 -20.93 -10.12 -11.67
CA GLY A 191 -20.24 -9.25 -12.62
C GLY A 191 -18.76 -9.09 -12.28
N ALA A 192 -17.90 -9.11 -13.30
CA ALA A 192 -16.46 -8.97 -13.14
C ALA A 192 -16.05 -7.50 -12.97
N MET A 193 -15.10 -7.26 -12.08
CA MET A 193 -14.31 -6.02 -12.05
C MET A 193 -13.24 -6.09 -13.15
N THR A 194 -12.98 -4.97 -13.83
CA THR A 194 -11.97 -4.89 -14.91
C THR A 194 -10.87 -3.90 -14.62
#